data_AF-A0A521GID7-F1
#
_entry.id   AF-A0A521GID7-F1
#
_cell.length_a   1.000
_cell.length_b   1.000
_cell.length_c   1.000
_cell.angle_alpha   90.00
_cell.angle_beta   90.00
_cell.angle_gamma   90.00
#
_symmetry.space_group_name_H-M   'P 1'
#
loop_
_entity.id
_entity.type
_entity.pdbx_description
1 polymer ?
#
loop_
_entity_poly.entity_id
_entity_poly.type
_entity_poly.pdbx_seq_one_letter_code
_entity_poly.pdbx_strand_id
1 'polypeptide(L)' 'MLETLLNKNQVLHSLQNLPEQISSEDLIEHILFMAQVQRGIQQANEGKVVTHEQLMKELADLRIQKQAERRAKVA' A
#
# COMPACT_ATOMS: atom_id res chain seq x y z
N MET A 1 -0.33 -6.77 -12.37
CA MET A 1 -0.95 -6.75 -11.03
C MET A 1 -0.98 -8.17 -10.51
N LEU A 2 -0.34 -8.47 -9.37
CA LEU A 2 -0.63 -9.72 -8.67
C LEU A 2 -1.99 -9.53 -7.99
N GLU A 3 -2.97 -10.32 -8.37
CA GLU A 3 -4.29 -10.36 -7.74
C GLU A 3 -4.13 -10.87 -6.30
N THR A 4 -4.43 -10.03 -5.32
CA THR A 4 -4.41 -10.42 -3.90
C THR A 4 -5.81 -10.94 -3.55
N LEU A 5 -5.91 -12.24 -3.25
CA LEU A 5 -7.17 -12.84 -2.83
C LEU A 5 -7.44 -12.50 -1.36
N LEU A 6 -8.66 -12.02 -1.08
CA LEU A 6 -9.14 -11.75 0.27
C LEU A 6 -9.98 -12.94 0.76
N ASN A 7 -9.81 -13.30 2.04
CA ASN A 7 -10.69 -14.26 2.67
C ASN A 7 -12.05 -13.61 2.96
N LYS A 8 -13.12 -14.22 2.45
CA LYS A 8 -14.50 -13.74 2.63
C LYS A 8 -14.86 -13.47 4.11
N ASN A 9 -14.48 -14.36 5.03
CA ASN A 9 -14.83 -14.21 6.44
C ASN A 9 -14.07 -13.05 7.09
N GLN A 10 -12.81 -12.83 6.70
CA GLN A 10 -12.04 -11.67 7.15
C GLN A 10 -12.68 -10.37 6.66
N VAL A 11 -13.12 -10.33 5.40
CA VAL A 11 -13.85 -9.18 4.85
C VAL A 11 -15.10 -8.93 5.66
N LEU A 12 -15.98 -9.92 5.81
CA LEU A 12 -17.22 -9.78 6.57
C LEU A 12 -16.99 -9.33 8.02
N HIS A 13 -15.97 -9.87 8.69
CA HIS A 13 -15.62 -9.46 10.05
C HIS A 13 -15.14 -8.00 10.10
N SER A 14 -14.36 -7.55 9.11
CA SER A 14 -13.90 -6.15 9.05
C SER A 14 -15.05 -5.16 8.89
N LEU A 15 -16.13 -5.56 8.18
CA LEU A 15 -17.31 -4.71 7.97
C LEU A 15 -18.12 -4.51 9.26
N GLN A 16 -17.98 -5.38 10.27
CA GLN A 16 -18.73 -5.28 11.52
C GLN A 16 -18.39 -4.03 12.34
N ASN A 17 -17.22 -3.44 12.11
CA ASN A 17 -16.74 -2.24 12.82
C ASN A 17 -17.01 -0.95 12.03
N LEU A 18 -17.63 -1.03 10.84
CA LEU A 18 -17.95 0.13 10.04
C LEU A 18 -19.22 0.83 10.56
N PRO A 19 -19.36 2.14 10.33
CA PRO A 19 -20.60 2.84 10.65
C PRO A 19 -21.79 2.27 9.85
N GLU A 20 -23.02 2.41 10.38
CA GLU A 20 -24.23 1.94 9.71
C GLU A 20 -24.41 2.53 8.30
N GLN A 21 -23.91 3.74 8.09
CA GLN A 21 -23.88 4.40 6.78
C GLN A 21 -22.43 4.74 6.44
N ILE A 22 -21.98 4.27 5.29
CA ILE A 22 -20.67 4.51 4.73
C ILE A 22 -20.83 4.78 3.23
N SER A 23 -19.99 5.64 2.66
CA SER A 23 -19.99 5.84 1.22
C SER A 23 -19.47 4.60 0.49
N SER A 24 -19.86 4.41 -0.77
CA SER A 24 -19.29 3.34 -1.59
C SER A 24 -17.78 3.52 -1.79
N GLU A 25 -17.29 4.76 -1.85
CA GLU A 25 -15.87 5.08 -2.03
C GLU A 25 -15.06 4.64 -0.82
N ASP A 26 -15.51 4.96 0.40
CA ASP A 26 -14.85 4.56 1.64
C ASP A 26 -14.89 3.02 1.81
N LEU A 27 -16.00 2.39 1.43
CA LEU A 27 -16.11 0.92 1.46
C LEU A 27 -15.11 0.26 0.50
N ILE A 28 -14.95 0.81 -0.71
CA ILE A 28 -13.96 0.35 -1.68
C ILE A 28 -12.54 0.56 -1.13
N GLU A 29 -12.25 1.74 -0.56
CA GLU A 29 -10.96 2.05 0.04
C GLU A 29 -10.62 1.09 1.18
N HIS A 30 -11.58 0.78 2.04
CA HIS A 30 -11.42 -0.20 3.11
C HIS A 30 -11.01 -1.58 2.57
N ILE A 31 -11.69 -2.07 1.53
CA ILE A 31 -11.36 -3.35 0.88
C ILE A 31 -9.96 -3.29 0.22
N LEU A 32 -9.63 -2.18 -0.43
CA LEU A 32 -8.31 -2.00 -1.05
C LEU A 32 -7.20 -1.98 -0.01
N PHE A 33 -7.41 -1.32 1.13
CA PHE A 33 -6.48 -1.31 2.24
C PHE A 33 -6.25 -2.73 2.79
N MET A 34 -7.32 -3.51 2.99
CA MET A 34 -7.19 -4.92 3.38
C MET A 34 -6.33 -5.71 2.39
N ALA A 35 -6.51 -5.51 1.08
CA ALA A 35 -5.71 -6.17 0.05
C ALA A 35 -4.24 -5.75 0.10
N GLN A 36 -3.95 -4.48 0.40
CA GLN A 36 -2.57 -4.00 0.57
C GLN A 36 -1.89 -4.63 1.79
N VAL A 37 -2.59 -4.70 2.93
CA VAL A 37 -2.08 -5.36 4.14
C VAL A 37 -1.79 -6.83 3.89
N GLN A 38 -2.73 -7.56 3.26
CA GLN A 38 -2.54 -8.97 2.94
C GLN A 38 -1.35 -9.20 1.99
N ARG A 39 -1.17 -8.30 1.02
CA ARG A 39 -0.01 -8.31 0.13
C ARG A 39 1.29 -8.09 0.90
N GLY A 40 1.32 -7.12 1.82
CA GLY A 40 2.48 -6.85 2.68
C GLY A 40 2.85 -8.05 3.54
N ILE A 41 1.86 -8.73 4.13
CA ILE A 41 2.07 -9.98 4.88
C ILE A 41 2.66 -11.07 3.99
N GLN A 42 2.11 -11.27 2.78
CA GLN A 42 2.65 -12.24 1.83
C GLN A 42 4.10 -11.92 1.45
N GLN A 43 4.40 -10.66 1.13
CA GLN A 43 5.75 -10.21 0.81
C GLN A 43 6.72 -10.47 1.97
N ALA A 44 6.29 -10.17 3.20
CA ALA A 44 7.10 -10.44 4.40
C ALA A 44 7.39 -11.94 4.57
N ASN A 45 6.38 -12.79 4.40
CA ASN A 45 6.54 -14.25 4.47
C ASN A 45 7.45 -14.81 3.36
N GLU A 46 7.44 -14.20 2.18
CA GLU A 46 8.34 -14.54 1.07
C GLU A 46 9.76 -13.94 1.22
N GLY A 47 10.04 -13.25 2.33
CA GLY A 47 11.33 -12.59 2.56
C GLY A 47 11.56 -11.35 1.70
N LYS A 48 10.53 -10.83 1.02
CA LYS A 48 10.57 -9.59 0.23
C LYS A 48 10.48 -8.37 1.15
N VAL A 49 11.47 -8.24 2.02
CA VAL A 49 11.61 -7.16 2.99
C VAL A 49 12.92 -6.41 2.73
N VAL A 50 12.96 -5.15 3.13
CA VAL A 50 14.18 -4.33 3.11
C VAL A 50 14.51 -3.89 4.52
N THR A 51 15.80 -3.71 4.80
CA THR A 51 16.26 -3.10 6.04
C THR A 51 15.96 -1.60 6.04
N HIS A 52 15.95 -1.00 7.23
CA HIS A 52 15.79 0.45 7.36
C HIS A 52 16.86 1.23 6.58
N GLU A 53 18.13 0.78 6.63
CA GLU A 53 19.22 1.41 5.92
C GLU A 53 19.03 1.39 4.40
N GLN A 54 18.64 0.24 3.85
CA GLN A 54 18.33 0.09 2.42
C GLN A 54 17.20 1.02 2.00
N LEU A 55 16.10 1.05 2.77
CA LEU A 55 14.96 1.92 2.50
C LEU A 55 15.35 3.41 2.50
N MET A 56 16.12 3.84 3.51
CA MET A 56 16.53 5.25 3.63
C MET A 56 17.42 5.68 2.46
N LYS A 57 18.29 4.79 1.98
CA LYS A 57 19.11 5.02 0.79
C LYS A 57 18.24 5.20 -0.46
N GLU A 58 17.30 4.29 -0.70
CA GLU A 58 16.39 4.38 -1.86
C GLU A 58 15.56 5.66 -1.85
N LEU A 59 15.07 6.08 -0.69
CA LEU A 59 14.31 7.34 -0.54
C LEU A 59 15.17 8.58 -0.81
N ALA A 60 16.44 8.56 -0.39
CA ALA A 60 17.37 9.65 -0.68
C ALA A 60 17.64 9.76 -2.19
N ASP A 61 17.92 8.64 -2.85
CA ASP A 61 18.17 8.57 -4.29
C ASP A 61 16.94 9.05 -5.08
N LEU A 62 15.73 8.62 -4.68
CA LEU A 62 14.47 9.06 -5.29
C LEU A 62 14.28 10.58 -5.20
N ARG A 63 14.62 11.21 -4.06
CA ARG A 63 14.50 12.67 -3.88
C ARG A 63 15.42 13.42 -4.84
N ILE A 64 16.65 12.94 -5.03
CA ILE A 64 17.62 13.56 -5.94
C ILE A 64 17.12 13.49 -7.38
N GLN A 65 16.64 12.31 -7.82
CA GLN A 65 16.07 12.12 -9.15
C GLN A 65 14.87 13.04 -9.39
N LYS A 66 13.91 13.08 -8.45
CA LYS A 66 12.73 13.93 -8.57
C LYS A 66 13.07 15.42 -8.62
N GLN A 67 14.11 15.86 -7.93
CA GLN A 67 14.58 17.24 -7.99
C GLN A 67 15.25 17.57 -9.33
N ALA A 68 16.06 16.66 -9.88
CA ALA A 68 16.66 16.81 -11.20
C ALA A 68 15.58 16.87 -12.31
N GLU A 69 14.60 15.97 -12.26
CA GLU A 69 13.44 15.97 -13.17
C GLU A 69 12.67 17.30 -13.12
N ARG A 70 12.43 17.83 -11.92
CA ARG A 70 11.73 19.12 -11.75
C ARG A 70 12.55 20.29 -12.30
N ARG A 71 13.86 20.32 -12.05
CA ARG A 71 14.75 21.39 -12.57
C ARG A 71 14.82 21.36 -14.10
N ALA A 72 14.93 20.18 -14.70
CA ALA A 72 14.96 20.00 -16.16
C ALA A 72 13.63 20.39 -16.84
N LYS A 73 12.50 20.34 -16.15
CA LYS A 73 11.19 20.77 -16.68
C LYS A 73 10.95 22.28 -16.58
N VAL A 74 11.76 23.01 -15.82
CA VAL A 74 11.58 24.45 -15.55
C VAL A 74 12.68 25.29 -16.25
N ALA A 75 13.74 24.66 -16.75
CA ALA A 75 14.76 25.26 -17.61
C ALA A 75 14.39 25.13 -19.09
#